data_AF-A0ABD6EEM2-F1
#
_entry.id   AF-A0ABD6EEM2-F1
#
_cell.length_a   1.000
_cell.length_b   1.000
_cell.length_c   1.000
_cell.angle_alpha   90.00
_cell.angle_beta   90.00
_cell.angle_gamma   90.00
#
_symmetry.space_group_name_H-M   'P 1'
#
loop_
_entity.id
_entity.type
_entity.pdbx_description
1 polymer ?
#
loop_
_entity_poly.entity_id
_entity_poly.type
_entity_poly.pdbx_seq_one_letter_code
_entity_poly.pdbx_strand_id
1 'polypeptide(L)'
;MKSNKHYLRRIRLEQKVSVPCDSFDSFLVFGRIPLLISLCIFSYSSCLNGDFVFDDTEAIVRNPVIQRNDRFFDILTSDFWGKPIRSTYSHKSYRPITSLTFV
;
A
#
# COMPACT_ATOMS: atom_id res chain seq x y z
N MET A 1 37.51 38.95 -30.70
CA MET A 1 36.73 38.27 -29.63
C MET A 1 36.23 39.29 -28.61
N LYS A 2 34.98 39.78 -28.72
CA LYS A 2 34.39 40.72 -27.74
C LYS A 2 33.81 39.92 -26.56
N SER A 3 34.38 40.14 -25.38
CA SER A 3 33.98 39.52 -24.11
C SER A 3 32.51 39.81 -23.80
N ASN A 4 31.70 38.75 -23.70
CA ASN A 4 30.25 38.79 -23.52
C ASN A 4 29.90 39.04 -22.03
N LYS A 5 30.32 40.20 -21.50
CA LYS A 5 30.11 40.59 -20.09
C LYS A 5 28.62 40.62 -19.71
N HIS A 6 27.74 40.89 -20.66
CA HIS A 6 26.29 40.87 -20.45
C HIS A 6 25.76 39.46 -20.18
N TYR A 7 26.27 38.45 -20.89
CA TYR A 7 25.92 37.05 -20.67
C TYR A 7 26.34 36.58 -19.27
N LEU A 8 27.57 36.89 -18.86
CA LEU A 8 28.07 36.55 -17.52
C LEU A 8 27.32 37.31 -16.41
N ARG A 9 26.87 38.54 -16.67
CA ARG A 9 26.05 39.31 -15.73
C ARG A 9 24.66 38.71 -15.57
N ARG A 10 24.09 38.14 -16.64
CA ARG A 10 22.79 37.46 -16.60
C ARG A 10 22.85 36.16 -15.81
N ILE A 11 23.86 35.32 -16.05
CA ILE A 11 24.09 34.10 -15.26
C ILE A 11 24.28 34.44 -13.78
N ARG A 12 25.06 35.48 -13.47
CA ARG A 12 25.25 35.91 -12.07
C ARG A 12 23.94 36.40 -11.42
N LEU A 13 23.04 37.03 -12.19
CA LEU A 13 21.74 37.47 -11.68
C LEU A 13 20.79 36.28 -11.47
N GLU A 14 20.72 35.34 -12.41
CA GLU A 14 19.93 34.11 -12.26
C GLU A 14 20.44 33.24 -11.10
N GLN A 15 21.75 33.20 -10.88
CA GLN A 15 22.37 32.45 -9.78
C GLN A 15 22.24 33.17 -8.41
N LYS A 16 21.88 34.46 -8.40
CA LYS A 16 21.65 35.25 -7.17
C LYS A 16 20.17 35.33 -6.78
N VAL A 17 19.26 34.89 -7.64
CA VAL A 17 17.88 34.58 -7.26
C VAL A 17 17.90 33.22 -6.55
N SER A 18 18.45 33.22 -5.33
CA SER A 18 18.17 32.15 -4.38
C SER A 18 16.68 32.21 -4.09
N VAL A 19 15.93 31.23 -4.59
CA VAL A 19 14.55 30.99 -4.16
C VAL A 19 14.61 30.88 -2.64
N PRO A 20 13.95 31.75 -1.87
CA PRO A 20 13.95 31.60 -0.43
C PRO A 20 13.22 30.29 -0.15
N CYS A 21 13.96 29.27 0.29
CA CYS A 21 13.36 28.12 0.95
C CYS A 21 12.90 28.65 2.30
N ASP A 22 11.72 29.27 2.31
CA ASP A 22 11.18 29.90 3.49
C ASP A 22 11.01 28.82 4.56
N SER A 23 11.60 29.06 5.74
CA SER A 23 11.46 28.24 6.94
C SER A 23 10.00 27.88 7.27
N PHE A 24 9.04 28.66 6.76
CA PHE A 24 7.61 28.44 6.87
C PHE A 24 7.12 27.20 6.12
N ASP A 25 7.67 26.87 4.95
CA ASP A 25 7.28 25.66 4.20
C ASP A 25 7.70 24.39 4.93
N SER A 26 8.86 24.42 5.58
CA SER A 26 9.33 23.30 6.41
C SER A 26 8.40 23.07 7.60
N PHE A 27 8.05 24.10 8.37
CA PHE A 27 7.16 23.98 9.54
C PHE A 27 5.75 23.50 9.16
N LEU A 28 5.22 23.99 8.03
CA LEU A 28 3.93 23.55 7.50
C LEU A 28 3.95 22.09 7.03
N VAL A 29 5.04 21.61 6.42
CA VAL A 29 5.22 20.19 6.07
C VAL A 29 5.35 19.31 7.33
N PHE A 30 6.14 19.76 8.31
CA PHE A 30 6.33 19.04 9.58
C PHE A 30 5.05 18.92 10.41
N GLY A 31 4.10 19.87 10.31
CA GLY A 31 2.80 19.79 10.97
C GLY A 31 1.72 19.04 10.18
N ARG A 32 1.72 19.16 8.85
CA ARG A 32 0.70 18.55 7.98
C ARG A 32 0.84 17.04 7.89
N ILE A 33 2.06 16.51 7.74
CA ILE A 33 2.30 15.06 7.66
C ILE A 33 1.78 14.32 8.90
N PRO A 34 2.15 14.69 10.14
CA PRO A 34 1.63 14.00 11.32
C PRO A 34 0.13 14.20 11.51
N LEU A 35 -0.42 15.37 11.14
CA LEU A 35 -1.86 15.60 11.18
C LEU A 35 -2.59 14.64 10.22
N LEU A 36 -2.10 14.49 8.99
CA LEU A 36 -2.66 13.55 8.00
C LEU A 36 -2.55 12.10 8.48
N ILE A 37 -1.39 11.70 9.02
CA ILE A 37 -1.20 10.37 9.60
C ILE A 37 -2.20 10.14 10.73
N SER A 38 -2.36 11.10 11.64
CA SER A 38 -3.30 11.01 12.76
C SER A 38 -4.74 10.90 12.28
N LEU A 39 -5.13 11.67 11.25
CA LEU A 39 -6.49 11.64 10.72
C LEU A 39 -6.80 10.30 10.05
N CYS A 40 -5.84 9.75 9.29
CA CYS A 40 -5.93 8.42 8.71
C CYS A 40 -6.05 7.34 9.79
N ILE A 41 -5.18 7.35 10.81
CA ILE A 41 -5.26 6.38 11.91
C ILE A 41 -6.62 6.47 12.60
N PHE A 42 -7.09 7.69 12.89
CA PHE A 42 -8.37 7.90 13.55
C PHE A 42 -9.56 7.42 12.70
N SER A 43 -9.57 7.71 11.39
CA SER A 43 -10.66 7.28 10.50
C SER A 43 -10.77 5.76 10.39
N TYR A 44 -9.65 5.04 10.51
CA TYR A 44 -9.63 3.57 10.49
C TYR A 44 -9.60 2.93 11.88
N SER A 45 -9.57 3.72 12.96
CA SER A 45 -9.50 3.20 14.33
C SER A 45 -10.69 2.31 14.69
N SER A 46 -11.88 2.67 14.20
CA SER A 46 -13.10 1.86 14.35
C SER A 46 -13.00 0.48 13.70
N CYS A 47 -12.12 0.30 12.70
CA CYS A 47 -11.91 -0.98 12.03
C CYS A 47 -10.95 -1.91 12.80
N LEU A 48 -10.23 -1.42 13.81
CA LEU A 48 -9.28 -2.24 14.58
C LEU A 48 -9.95 -3.37 15.36
N ASN A 49 -11.21 -3.16 15.77
CA ASN A 49 -12.05 -4.17 16.40
C ASN A 49 -13.16 -4.67 15.46
N GLY A 50 -12.93 -4.58 14.14
CA GLY A 50 -13.87 -5.06 13.14
C GLY A 50 -13.83 -6.58 13.01
N ASP A 51 -14.98 -7.19 12.74
CA ASP A 51 -15.09 -8.59 12.38
C ASP A 51 -14.67 -8.82 10.92
N PHE A 52 -14.51 -10.10 10.56
CA PHE A 52 -14.23 -10.50 9.17
C PHE A 52 -15.34 -10.00 8.24
N VAL A 53 -14.92 -9.29 7.19
CA VAL A 53 -15.82 -8.84 6.13
C VAL A 53 -16.03 -10.01 5.15
N PHE A 54 -16.87 -9.84 4.13
CA PHE A 54 -17.27 -10.89 3.22
C PHE A 54 -16.10 -11.70 2.63
N ASP A 55 -15.11 -11.04 2.04
CA ASP A 55 -13.97 -11.73 1.42
C ASP A 55 -13.11 -12.48 2.45
N ASP A 56 -12.87 -11.86 3.62
CA ASP A 56 -12.11 -12.50 4.69
C ASP A 56 -12.85 -13.72 5.24
N THR A 57 -14.17 -13.60 5.40
CA THR A 57 -15.02 -14.68 5.87
C THR A 57 -14.99 -15.86 4.90
N GLU A 58 -15.10 -15.61 3.60
CA GLU A 58 -15.04 -16.68 2.59
C GLU A 58 -13.65 -17.30 2.46
N ALA A 59 -12.59 -16.48 2.48
CA ALA A 59 -11.21 -16.95 2.29
C ALA A 59 -10.61 -17.64 3.52
N ILE A 60 -10.99 -17.23 4.74
CA ILE A 60 -10.41 -17.70 5.99
C ILE A 60 -11.41 -18.55 6.75
N VAL A 61 -12.55 -17.99 7.16
CA VAL A 61 -13.49 -18.63 8.11
C VAL A 61 -14.24 -19.80 7.46
N ARG A 62 -14.72 -19.64 6.23
CA ARG A 62 -15.52 -20.64 5.51
C ARG A 62 -14.71 -21.52 4.57
N ASN A 63 -13.41 -21.25 4.44
CA ASN A 63 -12.54 -22.01 3.56
C ASN A 63 -12.12 -23.33 4.23
N PRO A 64 -12.60 -24.49 3.73
CA PRO A 64 -12.30 -25.78 4.35
C PRO A 64 -10.83 -26.18 4.21
N VAL A 65 -10.09 -25.59 3.26
CA VAL A 65 -8.65 -25.85 3.07
C VAL A 65 -7.83 -25.14 4.14
N ILE A 66 -8.28 -23.96 4.59
CA ILE A 66 -7.62 -23.17 5.65
C ILE A 66 -7.99 -23.70 7.03
N GLN A 67 -9.27 -24.01 7.26
CA GLN A 67 -9.76 -24.44 8.58
C GLN A 67 -9.37 -25.87 8.98
N ARG A 68 -8.84 -26.68 8.04
CA ARG A 68 -8.51 -28.09 8.29
C ARG A 68 -7.00 -28.32 8.37
N ASN A 69 -6.53 -28.55 9.59
CA ASN A 69 -5.10 -28.78 9.86
C ASN A 69 -4.53 -30.09 9.29
N ASP A 70 -5.36 -31.01 8.81
CA ASP A 70 -4.91 -32.29 8.23
C ASP A 70 -4.63 -32.19 6.72
N ARG A 71 -4.95 -31.07 6.06
CA ARG A 71 -5.05 -30.96 4.60
C ARG A 71 -4.34 -29.76 3.99
N PHE A 72 -3.22 -29.31 4.56
CA PHE A 72 -2.47 -28.16 4.04
C PHE A 72 -1.99 -28.30 2.59
N PHE A 73 -1.73 -29.52 2.12
CA PHE A 73 -1.37 -29.75 0.71
C PHE A 73 -2.52 -29.46 -0.26
N ASP A 74 -3.78 -29.46 0.21
CA ASP A 74 -4.94 -29.12 -0.62
C ASP A 74 -4.87 -27.66 -1.10
N ILE A 75 -4.10 -26.78 -0.42
CA ILE A 75 -3.82 -25.39 -0.85
C ILE A 75 -3.18 -25.35 -2.25
N LEU A 76 -2.28 -26.31 -2.54
CA LEU A 76 -1.58 -26.36 -3.83
C LEU A 76 -2.47 -26.80 -4.99
N THR A 77 -3.65 -27.35 -4.69
CA THR A 77 -4.59 -27.89 -5.69
C THR A 77 -5.94 -27.20 -5.66
N SER A 78 -6.10 -26.18 -4.82
CA SER A 78 -7.32 -25.39 -4.66
C SER A 78 -7.10 -23.94 -5.12
N ASP A 79 -8.18 -23.24 -5.40
CA ASP A 79 -8.17 -21.79 -5.52
C ASP A 79 -8.21 -21.11 -4.15
N PHE A 80 -8.06 -19.79 -4.16
CA PHE A 80 -8.04 -18.94 -2.98
C PHE A 80 -9.29 -19.07 -2.09
N TRP A 81 -10.42 -19.51 -2.64
CA TRP A 81 -11.71 -19.64 -1.94
C TRP A 81 -12.01 -21.08 -1.51
N GLY A 82 -11.03 -21.99 -1.65
CA GLY A 82 -11.14 -23.37 -1.17
C GLY A 82 -11.88 -24.31 -2.11
N LYS A 83 -12.02 -23.98 -3.41
CA LYS A 83 -12.53 -24.91 -4.42
C LYS A 83 -11.36 -25.55 -5.17
N PRO A 84 -11.45 -26.84 -5.58
CA PRO A 84 -10.42 -27.45 -6.42
C PRO A 84 -10.19 -26.61 -7.68
N ILE A 85 -8.93 -26.27 -8.00
CA ILE A 85 -8.59 -25.32 -9.07
C ILE A 85 -9.09 -25.77 -10.46
N ARG A 86 -9.31 -27.07 -10.64
CA ARG A 86 -9.84 -27.66 -11.89
C ARG A 86 -11.36 -27.61 -11.99
N SER A 87 -12.08 -27.37 -10.89
CA SER A 87 -13.55 -27.30 -10.86
C SER A 87 -14.09 -26.16 -11.71
N THR A 88 -15.27 -26.33 -12.32
CA THR A 88 -15.99 -25.26 -13.03
C THR A 88 -16.50 -24.17 -12.09
N TYR A 89 -16.70 -24.50 -10.81
CA TYR A 89 -17.10 -23.55 -9.77
C TYR A 89 -15.91 -22.77 -9.18
N SER A 90 -14.68 -23.07 -9.62
CA SER A 90 -13.50 -22.34 -9.17
C SER A 90 -13.42 -20.98 -9.84
N HIS A 91 -13.05 -19.97 -9.07
CA HIS A 91 -12.79 -18.62 -9.58
C HIS A 91 -11.41 -18.51 -10.24
N LYS A 92 -10.64 -19.62 -10.28
CA LYS A 92 -9.30 -19.73 -10.86
C LYS A 92 -8.25 -18.78 -10.27
N SER A 93 -8.54 -18.17 -9.12
CA SER A 93 -7.61 -17.35 -8.36
C SER A 93 -6.63 -18.22 -7.58
N TYR A 94 -5.50 -18.60 -8.19
CA TYR A 94 -4.47 -19.42 -7.56
C TYR A 94 -3.50 -18.54 -6.75
N ARG A 95 -3.50 -18.69 -5.41
CA ARG A 95 -2.70 -17.87 -4.47
C ARG A 95 -2.16 -18.70 -3.30
N PRO A 96 -1.36 -19.74 -3.57
CA PRO A 96 -0.96 -20.71 -2.55
C PRO A 96 -0.17 -20.07 -1.40
N ILE A 97 0.70 -19.10 -1.70
CA ILE A 97 1.53 -18.42 -0.68
C ILE A 97 0.64 -17.59 0.26
N THR A 98 -0.31 -16.81 -0.29
CA THR A 98 -1.24 -16.03 0.52
C THR A 98 -2.20 -16.92 1.32
N SER A 99 -2.71 -18.00 0.74
CA SER A 99 -3.54 -18.95 1.48
C SER A 99 -2.77 -19.60 2.64
N LEU A 100 -1.48 -19.89 2.47
CA LEU A 100 -0.65 -20.47 3.53
C LEU A 100 -0.44 -19.52 4.72
N THR A 101 -0.54 -18.19 4.55
CA THR A 101 -0.40 -17.26 5.69
C THR A 101 -1.59 -17.27 6.65
N PHE A 102 -2.69 -17.95 6.29
CA PHE A 102 -3.89 -18.07 7.13
C PHE A 102 -4.05 -19.43 7.81
N VAL A 103 -3.17 -20.37 7.48
CA VAL A 103 -3.03 -21.70 8.10
C VAL A 103 -2.17 -21.60 9.35
#